data_AF-A0A6U2G7D6-F1
#
_entry.id   AF-A0A6U2G7D6-F1
#
_cell.length_a   1.000
_cell.length_b   1.000
_cell.length_c   1.000
_cell.angle_alpha   90.00
_cell.angle_beta   90.00
_cell.angle_gamma   90.00
#
_symmetry.space_group_name_H-M   'P 1'
#
loop_
_entity.id
_entity.type
_entity.pdbx_description
1 polymer ?
#
loop_
_entity_poly.entity_id
_entity_poly.type
_entity_poly.pdbx_seq_one_letter_code
_entity_poly.pdbx_strand_id
1 'polypeptide(L)'
;LKYFNDTALGSVENIDTKGVTRAAVFTVWRPTSMVAIKKMMLGYGTGKGLNVKGKSAKDGKLSGYVPFVQIHKEEHKHMIRELPKDAKIRVFYRKPQQRKEALLRIESVRGEMLKVVEDAKKVLGESGHHSAPGAAAEAEHEYDE
;
A
#
# COMPACT_ATOMS: atom_id res chain seq x y z
N LEU A 1 6.62 -8.88 -33.47
CA LEU A 1 7.60 -7.80 -33.74
C LEU A 1 7.37 -7.06 -35.08
N LYS A 2 6.19 -7.15 -35.70
CA LYS A 2 5.90 -6.45 -36.98
C LYS A 2 5.28 -5.05 -36.79
N TYR A 3 4.65 -4.80 -35.64
CA TYR A 3 3.88 -3.58 -35.39
C TYR A 3 4.69 -2.31 -35.09
N PHE A 4 5.97 -2.42 -34.74
CA PHE A 4 6.80 -1.24 -34.41
C PHE A 4 7.56 -0.66 -35.60
N ASN A 5 7.77 -1.41 -36.69
CA ASN A 5 8.50 -0.92 -37.86
C ASN A 5 7.61 -0.15 -38.84
N ASP A 6 6.32 -0.49 -38.93
CA ASP A 6 5.44 0.12 -39.95
C ASP A 6 5.02 1.56 -39.60
N THR A 7 5.15 1.98 -38.33
CA THR A 7 4.85 3.37 -37.92
C THR A 7 6.04 4.32 -38.16
N ALA A 8 7.24 3.79 -38.41
CA ALA A 8 8.45 4.60 -38.57
C ALA A 8 8.73 5.02 -40.03
N LEU A 9 8.05 4.41 -41.00
CA LEU A 9 8.29 4.61 -42.43
C LEU A 9 7.11 5.21 -43.20
N GLY A 10 5.98 5.47 -42.53
CA GLY A 10 4.72 5.74 -43.22
C GLY A 10 4.49 7.17 -43.71
N SER A 11 4.95 8.23 -43.03
CA SER A 11 4.45 9.58 -43.36
C SER A 11 5.28 10.73 -42.77
N VAL A 12 6.51 10.97 -43.21
CA VAL A 12 7.06 12.35 -43.12
C VAL A 12 8.11 12.59 -44.20
N GLU A 13 7.65 12.78 -45.44
CA GLU A 13 8.43 13.55 -46.40
C GLU A 13 8.34 15.02 -45.95
N ASN A 14 9.49 15.65 -45.67
CA ASN A 14 9.68 17.01 -45.12
C ASN A 14 9.82 17.14 -43.59
N ILE A 15 10.85 16.52 -43.02
CA ILE A 15 11.50 17.09 -41.83
C ILE A 15 12.88 17.59 -42.26
N ASP A 16 13.11 18.89 -42.08
CA ASP A 16 14.43 19.51 -42.22
C ASP A 16 15.43 18.79 -41.30
N THR A 17 16.35 18.04 -41.89
CA THR A 17 17.30 17.16 -41.20
C THR A 17 18.52 17.89 -40.65
N LYS A 18 18.51 19.23 -40.60
CA LYS A 18 19.59 20.02 -40.01
C LYS A 18 19.61 19.91 -38.48
N GLY A 19 20.25 18.85 -37.99
CA GLY A 19 20.75 18.78 -36.60
C GLY A 19 20.40 17.52 -35.82
N VAL A 20 19.53 16.63 -36.32
CA VAL A 20 19.27 15.35 -35.66
C VAL A 20 20.07 14.25 -36.34
N THR A 21 21.33 14.12 -35.97
CA THR A 21 22.07 12.86 -36.18
C THR A 21 21.37 11.80 -35.33
N ARG A 22 20.46 11.04 -35.92
CA ARG A 22 19.97 9.79 -35.32
C ARG A 22 21.20 8.93 -35.06
N ALA A 23 21.60 8.83 -33.79
CA ALA A 23 22.69 7.95 -33.41
C ALA A 23 22.30 6.53 -33.85
N ALA A 24 23.15 5.87 -34.62
CA ALA A 24 22.96 4.48 -35.01
C ALA A 24 23.18 3.59 -33.78
N VAL A 25 22.17 3.53 -32.91
CA VAL A 25 22.24 2.87 -31.61
C VAL A 25 21.38 1.62 -31.63
N PHE A 26 22.01 0.49 -31.32
CA PHE A 26 21.31 -0.75 -31.01
C PHE A 26 21.01 -0.80 -29.50
N THR A 27 19.73 -0.87 -29.14
CA THR A 27 19.30 -0.93 -27.74
C THR A 27 18.87 -2.35 -27.36
N VAL A 28 19.28 -2.80 -26.18
CA VAL A 28 18.85 -4.08 -25.60
C VAL A 28 18.02 -3.82 -24.35
N TRP A 29 16.87 -4.47 -24.26
CA TRP A 29 15.96 -4.36 -23.14
C TRP A 29 15.85 -5.70 -22.42
N ARG A 30 15.70 -5.67 -21.08
CA ARG A 30 15.44 -6.87 -20.30
C ARG A 30 13.99 -7.33 -20.50
N PRO A 31 13.69 -8.65 -20.46
CA PRO A 31 12.32 -9.14 -20.52
C PRO A 31 11.45 -8.56 -19.40
N THR A 32 10.28 -8.02 -19.76
CA THR A 32 9.27 -7.49 -18.84
C THR A 32 7.93 -8.15 -19.12
N SER A 33 7.10 -8.38 -18.09
CA SER A 33 5.79 -9.01 -18.27
C SER A 33 4.80 -8.11 -19.02
N MET A 34 3.96 -8.69 -19.88
CA MET A 34 2.94 -7.94 -20.62
C MET A 34 1.95 -7.21 -19.71
N VAL A 35 1.64 -7.78 -18.55
CA VAL A 35 0.78 -7.14 -17.56
C VAL A 35 1.42 -5.86 -17.02
N ALA A 36 2.73 -5.88 -16.74
CA ALA A 36 3.44 -4.68 -16.28
C ALA A 36 3.50 -3.61 -17.37
N ILE A 37 3.79 -3.99 -18.63
CA ILE A 37 3.77 -3.04 -19.76
C ILE A 37 2.39 -2.42 -19.92
N LYS A 38 1.31 -3.22 -19.92
CA LYS A 38 -0.06 -2.72 -20.03
C LYS A 38 -0.39 -1.73 -18.92
N LYS A 39 0.02 -2.01 -17.68
CA LYS A 39 -0.18 -1.09 -16.54
C LYS A 39 0.60 0.20 -16.71
N MET A 40 1.81 0.15 -17.27
CA MET A 40 2.59 1.35 -17.57
C MET A 40 1.96 2.19 -18.68
N MET A 41 1.50 1.56 -19.77
CA MET A 41 0.85 2.25 -20.88
C MET A 41 -0.46 2.93 -20.47
N LEU A 42 -1.23 2.29 -19.59
CA LEU A 42 -2.51 2.82 -19.09
C LEU A 42 -2.35 3.81 -17.92
N GLY A 43 -1.11 4.09 -17.47
CA GLY A 43 -0.85 5.00 -16.35
C GLY A 43 -1.15 4.43 -14.95
N TYR A 44 -1.52 3.16 -14.84
CA TYR A 44 -1.73 2.49 -13.53
C TYR A 44 -0.43 2.23 -12.76
N GLY A 45 0.73 2.33 -13.41
CA GLY A 45 2.03 2.20 -12.77
C GLY A 45 3.14 2.91 -13.54
N THR A 46 4.16 3.39 -12.85
CA THR A 46 5.21 4.24 -13.43
C THR A 46 6.55 3.51 -13.61
N GLY A 47 6.56 2.19 -13.45
CA GLY A 47 7.79 1.44 -13.31
C GLY A 47 8.42 1.61 -11.91
N LYS A 48 9.45 0.82 -11.66
CA LYS A 48 10.08 0.74 -10.34
C LYS A 48 11.30 1.65 -10.28
N GLY A 49 11.26 2.66 -9.40
CA GLY A 49 12.42 3.52 -9.12
C GLY A 49 13.54 2.78 -8.39
N LEU A 50 14.74 3.38 -8.36
CA LEU A 50 15.92 2.84 -7.68
C LEU A 50 15.72 2.64 -6.17
N ASN A 51 14.83 3.42 -5.56
CA ASN A 51 14.48 3.39 -4.14
C ASN A 51 13.60 2.18 -3.76
N VAL A 52 12.90 1.56 -4.71
CA VAL A 52 12.08 0.39 -4.45
C VAL A 52 12.95 -0.84 -4.60
N LYS A 53 12.89 -1.78 -3.64
CA LYS A 53 13.55 -3.09 -3.71
C LYS A 53 12.49 -4.19 -3.62
N GLY A 54 12.67 -5.29 -4.36
CA GLY A 54 11.68 -6.38 -4.44
C GLY A 54 11.33 -6.80 -5.87
N LYS A 55 10.84 -8.03 -6.00
CA LYS A 55 10.34 -8.63 -7.26
C LYS A 55 8.87 -8.27 -7.48
N SER A 56 8.46 -8.00 -8.71
CA SER A 56 7.03 -7.85 -9.03
C SER A 56 6.30 -9.18 -8.87
N ALA A 57 5.03 -9.13 -8.48
CA ALA A 57 4.16 -10.29 -8.46
C ALA A 57 3.93 -10.78 -9.90
N LYS A 58 3.99 -12.10 -10.09
CA LYS A 58 3.84 -12.72 -11.42
C LYS A 58 2.38 -12.89 -11.81
N ASP A 59 1.51 -13.18 -10.84
CA ASP A 59 0.13 -13.57 -11.09
C ASP A 59 -0.84 -13.04 -10.01
N GLY A 60 -2.13 -13.15 -10.28
CA GLY A 60 -3.24 -12.70 -9.43
C GLY A 60 -3.52 -11.21 -9.53
N LYS A 61 -4.37 -10.72 -8.62
CA LYS A 61 -4.83 -9.31 -8.58
C LYS A 61 -3.68 -8.29 -8.51
N LEU A 62 -2.54 -8.69 -7.93
CA LEU A 62 -1.35 -7.85 -7.78
C LEU A 62 -0.33 -8.01 -8.92
N SER A 63 -0.60 -8.82 -9.95
CA SER A 63 0.35 -9.09 -11.04
C SER A 63 0.91 -7.80 -11.65
N GLY A 64 2.24 -7.68 -11.77
CA GLY A 64 2.90 -6.46 -12.27
C GLY A 64 3.15 -5.37 -11.23
N TYR A 65 2.62 -5.48 -10.00
CA TYR A 65 3.00 -4.61 -8.88
C TYR A 65 4.09 -5.26 -8.02
N VAL A 66 4.83 -4.44 -7.27
CA VAL A 66 5.76 -4.93 -6.23
C VAL A 66 4.97 -5.06 -4.93
N PRO A 67 4.68 -6.29 -4.45
CA PRO A 67 3.97 -6.46 -3.19
C PRO A 67 4.84 -5.96 -2.03
N PHE A 68 4.21 -5.28 -1.06
CA PHE A 68 4.88 -4.77 0.14
C PHE A 68 5.51 -5.88 0.97
N VAL A 69 4.81 -7.01 1.11
CA VAL A 69 5.33 -8.21 1.78
C VAL A 69 5.73 -9.23 0.71
N GLN A 70 7.01 -9.57 0.65
CA GLN A 70 7.53 -10.60 -0.25
C GLN A 70 7.73 -11.89 0.53
N ILE A 71 6.83 -12.84 0.31
CA ILE A 71 6.92 -14.16 0.91
C ILE A 71 7.65 -15.06 -0.07
N HIS A 72 8.79 -15.62 0.36
CA HIS A 72 9.63 -16.43 -0.52
C HIS A 72 9.11 -17.87 -0.69
N LYS A 73 8.47 -18.43 0.33
CA LYS A 73 7.92 -19.79 0.35
C LYS A 73 6.41 -19.74 0.43
N GLU A 74 5.73 -20.55 -0.36
CA GLU A 74 4.27 -20.48 -0.45
C GLU A 74 3.58 -20.96 0.83
N GLU A 75 4.20 -21.89 1.54
CA GLU A 75 3.82 -22.28 2.90
C GLU A 75 3.75 -21.05 3.83
N HIS A 76 4.61 -20.05 3.67
CA HIS A 76 4.60 -18.92 4.59
C HIS A 76 3.39 -17.98 4.41
N LYS A 77 2.59 -18.15 3.35
CA LYS A 77 1.34 -17.39 3.16
C LYS A 77 0.31 -17.70 4.23
N HIS A 78 0.16 -18.97 4.63
CA HIS A 78 -0.84 -19.36 5.65
C HIS A 78 -0.46 -18.89 7.06
N MET A 79 0.81 -18.52 7.30
CA MET A 79 1.25 -17.97 8.57
C MET A 79 0.87 -16.48 8.75
N ILE A 80 0.40 -15.81 7.69
CA ILE A 80 -0.06 -14.44 7.78
C ILE A 80 -1.55 -14.44 8.07
N ARG A 81 -1.90 -14.11 9.31
CA ARG A 81 -3.30 -13.89 9.70
C ARG A 81 -3.89 -12.70 8.92
N GLU A 82 -5.17 -12.75 8.60
CA GLU A 82 -5.89 -11.58 8.08
C GLU A 82 -5.93 -10.45 9.11
N LEU A 83 -6.00 -9.19 8.63
CA LEU A 83 -6.00 -8.03 9.52
C LEU A 83 -7.43 -7.81 9.98
N PRO A 84 -7.71 -7.81 11.29
CA PRO A 84 -9.04 -7.42 11.77
C PRO A 84 -9.41 -6.03 11.27
N LYS A 85 -10.70 -5.78 11.03
CA LYS A 85 -11.19 -4.48 10.54
C LYS A 85 -10.76 -3.30 11.42
N ASP A 86 -10.61 -3.54 12.72
CA ASP A 86 -10.25 -2.51 13.70
C ASP A 86 -8.74 -2.31 13.87
N ALA A 87 -7.91 -3.13 13.20
CA ALA A 87 -6.47 -3.07 13.35
C ALA A 87 -5.85 -2.10 12.32
N LYS A 88 -5.18 -1.05 12.83
CA LYS A 88 -4.55 0.00 12.01
C LYS A 88 -3.14 -0.34 11.53
N ILE A 89 -2.40 -1.15 12.28
CA ILE A 89 -0.96 -1.40 12.06
C ILE A 89 -0.66 -2.89 12.19
N ARG A 90 0.24 -3.39 11.32
CA ARG A 90 0.81 -4.75 11.40
C ARG A 90 2.33 -4.71 11.37
N VAL A 91 2.95 -5.32 12.36
CA VAL A 91 4.42 -5.40 12.46
C VAL A 91 4.89 -6.84 12.26
N PHE A 92 5.89 -7.03 11.40
CA PHE A 92 6.49 -8.32 11.12
C PHE A 92 7.88 -8.41 11.76
N TYR A 93 8.18 -9.56 12.37
CA TYR A 93 9.47 -9.83 13.01
C TYR A 93 10.18 -10.97 12.28
N ARG A 94 11.50 -10.84 12.12
CA ARG A 94 12.32 -11.87 11.48
C ARG A 94 12.49 -13.09 12.35
N LYS A 95 12.71 -12.91 13.66
CA LYS A 95 12.88 -14.00 14.63
C LYS A 95 11.65 -14.13 15.54
N PRO A 96 11.21 -15.35 15.89
CA PRO A 96 10.07 -15.55 16.79
C PRO A 96 10.33 -15.00 18.20
N GLN A 97 11.59 -14.98 18.64
CA GLN A 97 12.00 -14.39 19.92
C GLN A 97 11.69 -12.89 19.98
N GLN A 98 12.03 -12.15 18.92
CA GLN A 98 11.76 -10.70 18.83
C GLN A 98 10.26 -10.39 18.85
N ARG A 99 9.46 -11.24 18.17
CA ARG A 99 7.99 -11.12 18.21
C ARG A 99 7.47 -11.28 19.63
N LYS A 100 7.96 -12.27 20.38
CA LYS A 100 7.53 -12.54 21.75
C LYS A 100 7.94 -11.42 22.69
N GLU A 101 9.17 -10.93 22.57
CA GLU A 101 9.67 -9.79 23.36
C GLU A 101 8.85 -8.52 23.12
N ALA A 102 8.55 -8.21 21.85
CA ALA A 102 7.72 -7.06 21.52
C ALA A 102 6.27 -7.21 22.02
N LEU A 103 5.71 -8.42 21.94
CA LEU A 103 4.37 -8.71 22.47
C LEU A 103 4.30 -8.46 23.97
N LEU A 104 5.29 -8.94 24.75
CA LEU A 104 5.36 -8.68 26.19
C LEU A 104 5.40 -7.19 26.52
N ARG A 105 6.18 -6.41 25.77
CA ARG A 105 6.25 -4.95 25.97
C ARG A 105 4.93 -4.25 25.66
N ILE A 106 4.31 -4.62 24.53
CA ILE A 106 3.02 -4.04 24.10
C ILE A 106 1.91 -4.40 25.08
N GLU A 107 1.91 -5.63 25.63
CA GLU A 107 0.93 -6.05 26.63
C GLU A 107 1.06 -5.27 27.95
N SER A 108 2.28 -4.95 28.38
CA SER A 108 2.50 -4.08 29.54
C SER A 108 1.86 -2.70 29.34
N VAL A 109 2.19 -2.05 28.23
CA VAL A 109 1.64 -0.73 27.89
C VAL A 109 0.11 -0.78 27.75
N ARG A 110 -0.42 -1.84 27.12
CA ARG A 110 -1.88 -2.07 27.03
C ARG A 110 -2.51 -2.11 28.42
N GLY A 111 -1.91 -2.82 29.37
CA GLY A 111 -2.41 -2.89 30.74
C GLY A 111 -2.45 -1.54 31.42
N GLU A 112 -1.41 -0.73 31.27
CA GLU A 112 -1.36 0.64 31.79
C GLU A 112 -2.43 1.53 31.16
N MET A 113 -2.57 1.51 29.82
CA MET A 113 -3.58 2.29 29.12
C MET A 113 -5.01 1.90 29.51
N LEU A 114 -5.28 0.60 29.71
CA LEU A 114 -6.60 0.13 30.13
C LEU A 114 -6.96 0.61 31.55
N LYS A 115 -6.00 0.60 32.49
CA LYS A 115 -6.21 1.13 33.84
C LYS A 115 -6.55 2.62 33.80
N VAL A 116 -5.78 3.41 33.06
CA VAL A 116 -6.02 4.85 32.91
C VAL A 116 -7.41 5.13 32.33
N VAL A 117 -7.83 4.35 31.32
CA VAL A 117 -9.17 4.48 30.73
C VAL A 117 -10.27 4.08 31.73
N GLU A 118 -10.05 3.05 32.53
CA GLU A 118 -11.01 2.63 33.56
C GLU A 118 -11.16 3.68 34.67
N ASP A 119 -10.04 4.24 35.14
CA ASP A 119 -10.03 5.30 36.15
C ASP A 119 -10.72 6.57 35.61
N ALA A 120 -10.43 6.97 34.38
CA ALA A 120 -11.12 8.08 33.72
C ALA A 120 -12.63 7.85 33.59
N LYS A 121 -13.07 6.62 33.29
CA LYS A 121 -14.50 6.27 33.25
C LYS A 121 -15.16 6.37 34.62
N LYS A 122 -14.47 6.00 35.70
CA LYS A 122 -14.99 6.13 37.08
C LYS A 122 -15.20 7.60 37.44
N VAL A 123 -14.20 8.45 37.18
CA VAL A 123 -14.30 9.90 37.40
C VAL A 123 -15.44 10.53 36.59
N LEU A 124 -15.58 10.16 35.32
CA LEU A 124 -16.68 10.64 34.48
C LEU A 124 -18.05 10.17 34.98
N GLY A 125 -18.16 8.92 35.44
CA GLY A 125 -19.39 8.37 36.03
C GLY A 125 -19.78 9.07 37.34
N GLU A 126 -18.82 9.41 38.18
CA GLU A 126 -19.03 10.13 39.45
C GLU A 126 -19.38 11.61 39.23
N SER A 127 -18.83 12.24 38.19
CA SER A 127 -19.14 13.63 37.81
C SER A 127 -20.53 13.81 37.16
N GLY A 128 -21.20 12.71 36.78
CA GLY A 128 -22.54 12.73 36.17
C GLY A 128 -23.71 12.95 37.14
N HIS A 129 -23.45 13.13 38.45
CA HIS A 129 -24.49 13.35 39.48
C HIS A 129 -24.54 14.77 40.05
N HIS A 130 -23.96 15.77 39.38
CA HIS A 130 -24.36 17.17 39.59
C HIS A 130 -25.22 17.64 38.41
N SER A 131 -26.53 17.50 38.61
CA SER A 131 -27.58 18.04 37.74
C SER A 131 -27.47 19.56 37.63
N ALA A 132 -27.37 20.08 36.40
CA ALA A 132 -27.98 21.35 36.07
C ALA A 132 -29.33 21.08 35.40
N PRO A 133 -30.45 21.66 35.87
CA PRO A 133 -31.72 21.58 35.17
C PRO A 133 -31.78 22.68 34.10
N GLY A 134 -32.15 22.32 32.86
CA GLY A 134 -32.74 23.30 31.93
C GLY A 134 -32.35 23.18 30.46
N ALA A 135 -33.38 22.98 29.64
CA ALA A 135 -33.54 23.39 28.23
C ALA A 135 -33.00 22.45 27.11
N ALA A 136 -33.87 21.51 26.74
CA ALA A 136 -34.54 21.40 25.43
C ALA A 136 -33.73 21.37 24.10
N ALA A 137 -33.94 20.25 23.41
CA ALA A 137 -34.39 20.10 22.01
C ALA A 137 -33.39 20.22 20.83
N GLU A 138 -33.34 19.10 20.09
CA GLU A 138 -33.34 18.94 18.62
C GLU A 138 -32.11 19.39 17.80
N ALA A 139 -31.42 18.42 17.18
CA ALA A 139 -31.61 18.11 15.76
C ALA A 139 -30.70 16.93 15.35
N GLU A 140 -31.32 15.93 14.74
CA GLU A 140 -30.64 14.83 14.05
C GLU A 140 -29.87 15.40 12.84
N HIS A 141 -28.65 14.90 12.61
CA HIS A 141 -27.99 15.07 11.32
C HIS A 141 -27.72 13.70 10.72
N GLU A 142 -28.64 13.37 9.82
CA GLU A 142 -28.57 12.41 8.73
C GLU A 142 -27.20 12.46 8.04
N TYR A 143 -26.60 11.28 7.85
CA TYR A 143 -25.42 11.08 7.02
C TYR A 143 -25.89 10.77 5.61
N ASP A 144 -25.54 11.64 4.65
CA ASP A 144 -25.64 11.34 3.22
C ASP A 144 -24.22 11.18 2.61
N GLU A 145 -24.14 10.12 1.80
CA GLU A 145 -23.11 9.65 0.83
C GLU A 145 -21.71 9.17 1.30
#